data_AF-A0A935B4J6-F1
#
_entry.id   AF-A0A935B4J6-F1
#
_cell.length_a   1.000
_cell.length_b   1.000
_cell.length_c   1.000
_cell.angle_alpha   90.00
_cell.angle_beta   90.00
_cell.angle_gamma   90.00
#
_symmetry.space_group_name_H-M   'P 1'
#
loop_
_entity.id
_entity.type
_entity.pdbx_description
1 polymer ?
#
loop_
_entity_poly.entity_id
_entity_poly.type
_entity_poly.pdbx_seq_one_letter_code
_entity_poly.pdbx_strand_id
1 'polypeptide(L)'
;MSDFRLSDLNRVYWPATAKLAVARGCAAGCVLALLGLVMSPTSSEAPVVLLFPLIVAVVSLPLSLALRLGAYVSSFIPLIGGFVALTCLLFGALLTTIGDPIVYLVNRQWPQLLDIADFKFFNLDTLILIFHPE
;
A
#
# COMPACT_ATOMS: atom_id res chain seq x y z
N MET A 1 -10.54 15.91 -2.08
CA MET A 1 -9.24 15.50 -2.64
C MET A 1 -8.35 16.72 -2.61
N SER A 2 -7.28 16.72 -1.80
CA SER A 2 -6.31 17.83 -1.77
C SER A 2 -5.46 17.80 -3.04
N ASP A 3 -5.31 18.94 -3.70
CA ASP A 3 -4.44 19.11 -4.87
C ASP A 3 -3.00 18.75 -4.50
N PHE A 4 -2.56 17.56 -4.90
CA PHE A 4 -1.20 17.11 -4.69
C PHE A 4 -0.26 17.94 -5.58
N ARG A 5 0.60 18.76 -4.96
CA ARG A 5 1.65 19.49 -5.67
C ARG A 5 2.96 18.73 -5.52
N LEU A 6 3.74 18.62 -6.60
CA LEU A 6 5.09 18.00 -6.55
C LEU A 6 6.01 18.68 -5.51
N SER A 7 5.75 19.96 -5.18
CA SER A 7 6.44 20.68 -4.11
C SER A 7 6.25 20.05 -2.73
N ASP A 8 5.17 19.31 -2.50
CA ASP A 8 4.83 18.72 -1.21
C ASP A 8 5.66 17.45 -0.93
N LEU A 9 6.30 16.86 -1.95
CA LEU A 9 7.20 15.70 -1.81
C LEU A 9 8.40 15.98 -0.89
N ASN A 10 8.86 17.22 -0.82
CA ASN A 10 9.96 17.62 0.07
C ASN A 10 9.52 17.74 1.54
N ARG A 11 8.21 17.83 1.81
CA ARG A 11 7.66 17.89 3.17
C ARG A 11 7.31 16.51 3.72
N VAL A 12 7.41 15.48 2.88
CA VAL A 12 7.11 14.09 3.24
C VAL A 12 8.25 13.53 4.08
N TYR A 13 7.90 13.00 5.24
CA TYR A 13 8.76 12.13 6.02
C TYR A 13 8.81 10.73 5.36
N TRP A 14 9.72 10.60 4.40
CA TRP A 14 9.92 9.37 3.62
C TRP A 14 10.20 8.12 4.45
N PRO A 15 10.97 8.16 5.57
CA PRO A 15 11.19 6.98 6.39
C PRO A 15 9.90 6.38 6.96
N ALA A 16 9.02 7.19 7.56
CA ALA A 16 7.76 6.67 8.09
C ALA A 16 6.81 6.25 6.97
N THR A 17 6.78 7.00 5.87
CA THR A 17 5.98 6.64 4.68
C THR A 17 6.40 5.28 4.12
N ALA A 18 7.72 5.02 4.04
CA ALA A 18 8.26 3.75 3.60
C ALA A 18 7.97 2.61 4.58
N LYS A 19 8.15 2.84 5.89
CA LYS A 19 7.79 1.87 6.94
C LYS A 19 6.32 1.47 6.83
N LEU A 20 5.43 2.45 6.66
CA LEU A 20 4.00 2.21 6.52
C LEU A 20 3.66 1.41 5.26
N ALA A 21 4.22 1.78 4.12
CA ALA A 21 4.00 1.06 2.87
C ALA A 21 4.47 -0.40 2.97
N VAL A 22 5.67 -0.61 3.51
CA VAL A 22 6.24 -1.95 3.76
C VAL A 22 5.36 -2.75 4.72
N ALA A 23 4.90 -2.15 5.82
CA ALA A 23 4.03 -2.81 6.79
C ALA A 23 2.70 -3.25 6.15
N ARG A 24 2.07 -2.37 5.37
CA ARG A 24 0.83 -2.66 4.63
C ARG A 24 1.04 -3.74 3.57
N GLY A 25 2.13 -3.64 2.81
CA GLY A 25 2.48 -4.63 1.80
C GLY A 25 2.79 -6.01 2.40
N CYS A 26 3.51 -6.05 3.51
CA CYS A 26 3.79 -7.28 4.24
C CYS A 26 2.49 -7.93 4.78
N ALA A 27 1.63 -7.13 5.42
CA ALA A 27 0.35 -7.59 5.91
C ALA A 27 -0.57 -8.14 4.79
N ALA A 28 -0.67 -7.42 3.67
CA ALA A 28 -1.42 -7.86 2.50
C ALA A 28 -0.84 -9.16 1.91
N GLY A 29 0.49 -9.24 1.77
CA GLY A 29 1.15 -10.43 1.27
C GLY A 29 1.03 -11.64 2.21
N CYS A 30 0.96 -11.45 3.53
CA CYS A 30 0.66 -12.52 4.49
C CYS A 30 -0.74 -13.10 4.27
N VAL A 31 -1.75 -12.24 4.08
CA VAL A 31 -3.12 -12.70 3.81
C VAL A 31 -3.20 -13.42 2.47
N LEU A 32 -2.55 -12.88 1.43
CA LEU A 32 -2.50 -13.52 0.13
C LEU A 32 -1.76 -14.87 0.17
N ALA A 33 -0.67 -14.96 0.92
CA ALA A 33 0.06 -16.21 1.12
C ALA A 33 -0.83 -17.26 1.80
N LEU A 34 -1.54 -16.88 2.86
CA LEU A 34 -2.48 -17.76 3.56
C LEU A 34 -3.62 -18.21 2.64
N LEU A 35 -4.22 -17.31 1.86
CA LEU A 35 -5.24 -17.65 0.88
C LEU A 35 -4.71 -18.63 -0.17
N GLY A 36 -3.50 -18.39 -0.70
CA GLY A 36 -2.86 -19.28 -1.66
C GLY A 36 -2.60 -20.68 -1.11
N LEU A 37 -2.14 -20.79 0.14
CA LEU A 37 -1.93 -22.06 0.82
C LEU A 37 -3.23 -22.81 1.11
N VAL A 38 -4.31 -22.11 1.44
CA VAL A 38 -5.63 -22.71 1.70
C VAL A 38 -6.30 -23.19 0.41
N MET A 39 -6.21 -22.42 -0.68
CA MET A 39 -6.86 -22.77 -1.95
C MET A 39 -6.10 -23.84 -2.73
N SER A 40 -4.77 -23.91 -2.59
CA SER A 40 -3.91 -24.85 -3.32
C SER A 40 -2.83 -25.46 -2.41
N PRO A 41 -3.20 -26.31 -1.43
CA PRO A 41 -2.28 -26.81 -0.40
C PRO A 41 -1.18 -27.75 -0.92
N THR A 42 -1.32 -28.30 -2.12
CA THR A 42 -0.41 -29.30 -2.71
C THR A 42 0.41 -28.76 -3.89
N SER A 43 0.41 -27.46 -4.14
CA SER A 43 1.18 -26.90 -5.25
C SER A 43 2.68 -26.94 -4.95
N SER A 44 3.49 -27.31 -5.95
CA SER A 44 4.96 -27.22 -5.89
C SER A 44 5.47 -25.77 -5.73
N GLU A 45 4.55 -24.80 -5.78
CA GLU A 45 4.79 -23.37 -5.69
C GLU A 45 4.70 -22.83 -4.25
N ALA A 46 4.44 -23.68 -3.25
CA ALA A 46 4.40 -23.28 -1.84
C ALA A 46 5.58 -22.41 -1.37
N PRO A 47 6.84 -22.62 -1.82
CA PRO A 47 7.96 -21.74 -1.47
C PRO A 47 7.80 -20.32 -2.02
N VAL A 48 7.20 -20.18 -3.21
CA VAL A 48 6.95 -18.88 -3.85
C VAL A 48 5.86 -18.14 -3.10
N VAL A 49 4.80 -18.84 -2.68
CA VAL A 49 3.69 -18.28 -1.90
C VAL A 49 4.17 -17.72 -0.56
N LEU A 50 5.14 -18.37 0.10
CA LEU A 50 5.74 -17.87 1.34
C LEU A 50 6.59 -16.60 1.16
N LEU A 51 7.04 -16.30 -0.06
CA LEU A 51 7.76 -15.07 -0.38
C LEU A 51 6.84 -13.90 -0.71
N PHE A 52 5.52 -14.12 -0.87
CA PHE A 52 4.57 -13.06 -1.19
C PHE A 52 4.59 -11.88 -0.20
N PRO A 53 4.69 -12.06 1.14
CA PRO A 53 4.81 -10.95 2.09
C PRO A 53 6.00 -10.05 1.76
N LEU A 54 7.15 -10.64 1.43
CA LEU A 54 8.37 -9.90 1.10
C LEU A 54 8.24 -9.20 -0.26
N ILE A 55 7.74 -9.91 -1.27
CA ILE A 55 7.57 -9.38 -2.63
C ILE A 55 6.60 -8.19 -2.60
N VAL A 56 5.44 -8.35 -1.96
CA VAL A 56 4.44 -7.29 -1.86
C VAL A 56 4.95 -6.13 -1.00
N ALA A 57 5.70 -6.39 0.07
CA ALA A 57 6.32 -5.32 0.85
C ALA A 57 7.27 -4.45 0.02
N VAL A 58 8.15 -5.07 -0.80
CA VAL A 58 9.10 -4.34 -1.66
C VAL A 58 8.39 -3.62 -2.81
N VAL A 59 7.41 -4.26 -3.43
CA VAL A 59 6.70 -3.71 -4.60
C VAL A 59 5.65 -2.67 -4.21
N SER A 60 5.11 -2.71 -2.98
CA SER A 60 4.03 -1.84 -2.53
C SER A 60 4.33 -0.35 -2.68
N LEU A 61 5.52 0.10 -2.27
CA LEU A 61 5.92 1.50 -2.33
C LEU A 61 6.12 2.02 -3.76
N PRO A 62 6.95 1.38 -4.63
CA PRO A 62 7.10 1.82 -6.01
C PRO A 62 5.78 1.69 -6.79
N LEU A 63 4.99 0.65 -6.51
CA LEU A 63 3.65 0.51 -7.09
C LEU A 63 2.80 1.72 -6.71
N SER A 64 2.64 2.02 -5.42
CA SER A 64 1.80 3.13 -4.93
C SER A 64 2.22 4.49 -5.48
N LEU A 65 3.53 4.73 -5.62
CA LEU A 65 4.07 5.91 -6.29
C LEU A 65 3.70 5.94 -7.79
N ALA A 66 3.89 4.82 -8.49
CA ALA A 66 3.52 4.68 -9.89
C ALA A 66 2.02 4.87 -10.12
N LEU A 67 1.16 4.37 -9.20
CA LEU A 67 -0.30 4.58 -9.29
C LEU A 67 -0.66 6.07 -9.12
N ARG A 68 -0.02 6.77 -8.17
CA ARG A 68 -0.25 8.22 -7.99
C ARG A 68 0.26 9.04 -9.17
N LEU A 69 1.43 8.71 -9.71
CA LEU A 69 1.96 9.33 -10.92
C LEU A 69 1.04 9.05 -12.13
N GLY A 70 0.56 7.81 -12.26
CA GLY A 70 -0.40 7.41 -13.28
C GLY A 70 -1.70 8.19 -13.18
N ALA A 71 -2.24 8.37 -11.98
CA ALA A 71 -3.41 9.21 -11.73
C ALA A 71 -3.14 10.70 -12.07
N TYR A 72 -1.95 11.22 -11.77
CA TYR A 72 -1.58 12.57 -12.16
C TYR A 72 -1.45 12.73 -13.69
N VAL A 73 -0.85 11.78 -14.39
CA VAL A 73 -0.76 11.81 -15.86
C VAL A 73 -2.14 11.60 -16.50
N SER A 74 -3.00 10.80 -15.87
CA SER A 74 -4.37 10.52 -16.33
C SER A 74 -5.25 11.76 -16.42
N SER A 75 -5.00 12.78 -15.59
CA SER A 75 -5.74 14.04 -15.67
C SER A 75 -5.47 14.82 -16.97
N PHE A 76 -4.42 14.46 -17.71
CA PHE A 76 -4.08 15.07 -19.00
C PHE A 76 -4.58 14.24 -20.20
N ILE A 77 -4.82 12.93 -20.04
CA ILE A 77 -5.29 12.03 -21.12
C ILE A 77 -6.41 11.11 -20.57
N PRO A 78 -7.70 11.52 -20.69
CA PRO A 78 -8.80 10.93 -19.91
C PRO A 78 -9.13 9.46 -20.23
N LEU A 79 -8.88 8.98 -21.46
CA LEU A 79 -9.23 7.61 -21.88
C LEU A 79 -8.23 6.55 -21.39
N ILE A 80 -6.93 6.78 -21.61
CA ILE A 80 -5.86 5.90 -21.08
C ILE A 80 -5.77 6.05 -19.57
N GLY A 81 -5.97 7.29 -19.11
CA GLY A 81 -5.98 7.65 -17.72
C GLY A 81 -7.05 6.97 -16.88
N GLY A 82 -8.29 6.88 -17.40
CA GLY A 82 -9.40 6.21 -16.72
C GLY A 82 -9.18 4.71 -16.51
N PHE A 83 -8.61 4.02 -17.51
CA PHE A 83 -8.33 2.58 -17.40
C PHE A 83 -7.21 2.29 -16.40
N VAL A 84 -6.13 3.06 -16.45
CA VAL A 84 -5.03 2.98 -15.48
C VAL A 84 -5.56 3.31 -14.08
N ALA A 85 -6.27 4.43 -13.91
CA ALA A 85 -6.85 4.80 -12.62
C ALA A 85 -7.79 3.71 -12.06
N LEU A 86 -8.62 3.08 -12.89
CA LEU A 86 -9.54 2.02 -12.48
C LEU A 86 -8.80 0.75 -12.02
N THR A 87 -7.80 0.30 -12.78
CA THR A 87 -6.96 -0.85 -12.38
C THR A 87 -6.13 -0.53 -11.15
N CYS A 88 -5.61 0.69 -11.04
CA CYS A 88 -4.90 1.18 -9.86
C CYS A 88 -5.81 1.20 -8.62
N LEU A 89 -7.05 1.67 -8.75
CA LEU A 89 -8.02 1.71 -7.66
C LEU A 89 -8.41 0.29 -7.25
N LEU A 90 -8.69 -0.59 -8.20
CA LEU A 90 -9.09 -1.98 -7.88
C LEU A 90 -7.97 -2.78 -7.22
N PHE A 91 -6.78 -2.84 -7.81
CA PHE A 91 -5.68 -3.64 -7.25
C PHE A 91 -5.06 -2.98 -6.02
N GLY A 92 -4.86 -1.66 -6.08
CA GLY A 92 -4.32 -0.89 -4.96
C GLY A 92 -5.27 -0.92 -3.76
N ALA A 93 -6.56 -0.64 -3.96
CA ALA A 93 -7.52 -0.66 -2.86
C ALA A 93 -7.75 -2.06 -2.31
N LEU A 94 -7.69 -3.12 -3.12
CA LEU A 94 -7.84 -4.50 -2.64
C LEU A 94 -6.65 -4.91 -1.76
N LEU A 95 -5.43 -4.61 -2.20
CA LEU A 95 -4.23 -4.90 -1.41
C LEU A 95 -4.20 -4.09 -0.12
N THR A 96 -4.60 -2.81 -0.17
CA THR A 96 -4.62 -1.96 1.02
C THR A 96 -5.74 -2.31 1.99
N THR A 97 -6.96 -2.62 1.52
CA THR A 97 -8.07 -3.04 2.40
C THR A 97 -7.80 -4.33 3.13
N ILE A 98 -7.04 -5.25 2.54
CA ILE A 98 -6.68 -6.52 3.19
C ILE A 98 -5.59 -6.29 4.25
N GLY A 99 -4.60 -5.44 3.97
CA GLY A 99 -3.48 -5.18 4.88
C GLY A 99 -3.81 -4.22 6.03
N ASP A 100 -4.71 -3.26 5.83
CA ASP A 100 -4.99 -2.17 6.77
C ASP A 100 -5.50 -2.62 8.14
N PRO A 101 -6.46 -3.57 8.24
CA PRO A 101 -6.89 -4.08 9.55
C PRO A 101 -5.74 -4.62 10.39
N ILE A 102 -4.80 -5.33 9.75
CA ILE A 102 -3.65 -5.93 10.42
C ILE A 102 -2.68 -4.84 10.86
N VAL A 103 -2.35 -3.90 9.98
CA VAL A 103 -1.47 -2.77 10.30
C VAL A 103 -2.09 -1.88 11.38
N TYR A 104 -3.40 -1.69 11.37
CA TYR A 104 -4.13 -0.96 12.41
C TYR A 104 -4.03 -1.65 13.76
N LEU A 105 -4.23 -2.97 13.82
CA LEU A 105 -4.07 -3.73 15.06
C LEU A 105 -2.62 -3.66 15.59
N VAL A 106 -1.64 -3.77 14.69
CA VAL A 106 -0.21 -3.64 15.04
C VAL A 106 0.09 -2.23 15.55
N ASN A 107 -0.38 -1.17 14.89
CA ASN A 107 -0.17 0.21 15.33
C ASN A 107 -0.85 0.51 16.66
N ARG A 108 -2.04 -0.07 16.89
CA ARG A 108 -2.77 0.10 18.16
C ARG A 108 -2.03 -0.54 19.34
N GLN A 109 -1.37 -1.67 19.11
CA GLN A 109 -0.64 -2.40 20.15
C GLN A 109 0.79 -1.90 20.33
N TRP A 110 1.44 -1.46 19.26
CA TRP A 110 2.80 -0.92 19.24
C TRP A 110 2.89 0.36 18.39
N PRO A 111 2.39 1.50 18.88
CA PRO A 111 2.37 2.76 18.12
C PRO A 111 3.77 3.28 17.76
N GLN A 112 4.77 2.93 18.57
CA GLN A 112 6.19 3.28 18.37
C GLN A 112 6.82 2.59 17.13
N LEU A 113 6.17 1.57 16.57
CA LEU A 113 6.74 0.79 15.47
C LEU A 113 6.58 1.51 14.12
N LEU A 114 5.47 2.24 13.96
CA LEU A 114 5.09 2.91 12.70
C LEU A 114 5.13 4.43 12.79
N ASP A 115 5.13 5.00 14.00
CA ASP A 115 5.15 6.46 14.25
C ASP A 115 3.96 7.20 13.59
N ILE A 116 2.76 6.61 13.63
CA ILE A 116 1.55 7.16 13.00
C ILE A 116 0.51 7.47 14.08
N ALA A 117 0.22 8.75 14.25
CA ALA A 117 -0.75 9.23 15.25
C ALA A 117 -2.19 8.79 14.94
N ASP A 118 -2.65 8.94 13.69
CA ASP A 118 -4.05 8.72 13.30
C ASP A 118 -4.19 7.70 12.16
N PHE A 119 -3.81 6.44 12.43
CA PHE A 119 -4.05 5.37 11.47
C PHE A 119 -5.51 4.87 11.54
N LYS A 120 -6.20 4.81 10.41
CA LYS A 120 -7.60 4.36 10.30
C LYS A 120 -7.68 2.88 9.93
N PHE A 121 -8.73 2.20 10.39
CA PHE A 121 -8.92 0.75 10.17
C PHE A 121 -9.14 0.39 8.69
N PHE A 122 -9.81 1.25 7.92
CA PHE A 122 -9.97 1.11 6.48
C PHE A 122 -9.48 2.39 5.80
N ASN A 123 -8.25 2.39 5.31
CA ASN A 123 -7.73 3.51 4.54
C ASN A 123 -7.52 3.10 3.07
N LEU A 124 -8.53 3.38 2.24
CA LEU A 124 -8.50 3.07 0.81
C LEU A 124 -7.42 3.85 0.03
N ASP A 125 -6.73 4.79 0.68
CA ASP A 125 -5.60 5.48 0.08
C ASP A 125 -4.47 4.49 -0.23
N THR A 126 -4.14 4.37 -1.51
CA THR A 126 -3.03 3.54 -2.00
C THR A 126 -1.68 4.03 -1.48
N LEU A 127 -1.52 5.35 -1.31
CA LEU A 127 -0.34 5.95 -0.70
C LEU A 127 -0.76 6.93 0.40
N ILE A 128 -0.26 6.70 1.61
CA ILE A 128 -0.39 7.60 2.75
C ILE A 128 0.97 8.29 2.92
N LEU A 129 1.00 9.60 2.68
CA LEU A 129 2.19 10.40 2.92
C LEU A 129 2.16 10.91 4.35
N ILE A 130 3.20 10.61 5.11
CA ILE A 130 3.39 11.17 6.45
C ILE A 130 4.22 12.43 6.28
N PHE A 131 3.75 13.55 6.80
CA PHE A 131 4.47 14.82 6.77
C PHE A 131 5.22 15.04 8.08
N HIS A 132 6.31 15.79 8.05
CA HIS A 132 6.99 16.21 9.28
C HIS A 132 6.01 16.98 10.19
N PRO A 133 6.04 16.77 11.52
CA PRO A 133 5.36 17.67 12.44
C PRO A 133 5.98 19.06 12.27
N GLU A 134 5.13 20.06 12.01
CA GLU A 134 5.54 21.48 12.08
C GLU A 134 5.88 21.88 13.53
#